data_AF-A0A950US56-F1
#
_entry.id   AF-A0A950US56-F1
#
_cell.length_a   1.000
_cell.length_b   1.000
_cell.length_c   1.000
_cell.angle_alpha   90.00
_cell.angle_beta   90.00
_cell.angle_gamma   90.00
#
_symmetry.space_group_name_H-M   'P 1'
#
loop_
_entity.id
_entity.type
_entity.pdbx_description
1 polymer ?
#
loop_
_entity_poly.entity_id
_entity_poly.type
_entity_poly.pdbx_seq_one_letter_code
_entity_poly.pdbx_strand_id
1 'polypeptide(L)'
;MSSSAVQVRFAVEFATFLVAIAGAALVALRPALIGASSRARVILPAGFLLIAVAAFLHGSLVVGSSADSWVAAIRLVGIVLVALSTIRWDTEPGFRTVLLGGLLLMAIAEAVGLGGSDNVASWVRVGGTICVAVVLFTSSRRSIPARVVTSAAATLLLVVLAVSVALSAVIANNVRDEALRQVQGRVRIEVDQVDAATRLAIRSANILALAEANGIHTDLVNRLSQSPQSDTDIARDLANLADSLFSTGPLAYLTDKGFVVATFPTLSPVQAT
;
A
#
# COMPACT_ATOMS: atom_id res chain seq x y z
N MET A 1 -14.26 -9.55 4.50
CA MET A 1 -14.58 -9.89 3.10
C MET A 1 -13.53 -10.87 2.58
N SER A 2 -13.89 -11.84 1.74
CA SER A 2 -12.90 -12.72 1.08
C SER A 2 -12.18 -11.96 -0.04
N SER A 3 -10.94 -12.35 -0.36
CA SER A 3 -10.18 -11.79 -1.50
C SER A 3 -10.95 -11.87 -2.82
N SER A 4 -11.68 -12.97 -3.04
CA SER A 4 -12.55 -13.16 -4.21
C SER A 4 -13.70 -12.14 -4.29
N ALA A 5 -14.33 -11.80 -3.17
CA ALA A 5 -15.41 -10.81 -3.15
C ALA A 5 -14.91 -9.40 -3.50
N VAL A 6 -13.69 -9.05 -3.07
CA VAL A 6 -13.05 -7.79 -3.41
C VAL A 6 -12.71 -7.72 -4.91
N GLN A 7 -12.18 -8.81 -5.48
CA GLN A 7 -11.89 -8.89 -6.92
C GLN A 7 -13.16 -8.77 -7.79
N VAL A 8 -14.24 -9.45 -7.42
CA VAL A 8 -15.52 -9.36 -8.14
C VAL A 8 -16.07 -7.93 -8.06
N ARG A 9 -16.09 -7.33 -6.86
CA ARG A 9 -16.51 -5.93 -6.70
C ARG A 9 -15.71 -4.99 -7.58
N PHE A 10 -14.37 -5.09 -7.56
CA PHE A 10 -13.50 -4.30 -8.42
C PHE A 10 -13.85 -4.46 -9.90
N ALA A 11 -14.02 -5.71 -10.38
CA ALA A 11 -14.35 -5.98 -11.77
C ALA A 11 -15.70 -5.36 -12.19
N VAL A 12 -16.71 -5.45 -11.33
CA VAL A 12 -18.04 -4.85 -11.58
C VAL A 12 -17.97 -3.32 -11.64
N GLU A 13 -17.28 -2.70 -10.69
CA GLU A 13 -17.10 -1.25 -10.65
C GLU A 13 -16.27 -0.76 -11.85
N PHE A 14 -15.21 -1.49 -12.22
CA PHE A 14 -14.40 -1.17 -13.40
C PHE A 14 -15.20 -1.29 -14.70
N ALA A 15 -16.01 -2.34 -14.87
CA ALA A 15 -16.90 -2.48 -16.02
C ALA A 15 -17.93 -1.34 -16.09
N THR A 16 -18.52 -0.98 -14.95
CA THR A 16 -19.47 0.14 -14.85
C THR A 16 -18.81 1.46 -15.26
N PHE A 17 -17.59 1.71 -14.79
CA PHE A 17 -16.78 2.86 -15.16
C PHE A 17 -16.54 2.95 -16.68
N LEU A 18 -16.11 1.85 -17.31
CA LEU A 18 -15.86 1.82 -18.76
C LEU A 18 -17.13 2.08 -19.57
N VAL A 19 -18.24 1.46 -19.19
CA VAL A 19 -19.53 1.65 -19.87
C VAL A 19 -20.01 3.10 -19.72
N ALA A 20 -19.85 3.68 -18.52
CA ALA A 20 -20.24 5.06 -18.27
C ALA A 20 -19.38 6.06 -19.06
N ILE A 21 -18.05 5.88 -19.11
CA ILE A 21 -17.17 6.71 -19.96
C ILE A 21 -17.51 6.56 -21.43
N ALA A 22 -17.77 5.34 -21.91
CA ALA A 22 -18.18 5.11 -23.29
C ALA A 22 -19.50 5.84 -23.60
N GLY A 23 -20.46 5.82 -22.67
CA GLY A 23 -21.71 6.58 -22.77
C GLY A 23 -21.47 8.09 -22.85
N ALA A 24 -20.64 8.63 -21.95
CA ALA A 24 -20.27 10.05 -21.95
C ALA A 24 -19.60 10.46 -23.26
N ALA A 25 -18.61 9.68 -23.73
CA ALA A 25 -17.88 9.95 -24.97
C ALA A 25 -18.80 9.89 -26.19
N LEU A 26 -19.67 8.88 -26.28
CA LEU A 26 -20.61 8.74 -27.40
C LEU A 26 -21.52 9.96 -27.50
N VAL A 27 -22.01 10.47 -26.36
CA VAL A 27 -22.93 11.59 -26.32
C VAL A 27 -22.23 12.92 -26.59
N ALA A 28 -21.04 13.13 -26.02
CA ALA A 28 -20.25 14.33 -26.22
C ALA A 28 -19.76 14.47 -27.67
N LEU A 29 -19.29 13.37 -28.28
CA LEU A 29 -18.70 13.37 -29.61
C LEU A 29 -19.74 13.30 -30.74
N ARG A 30 -20.95 12.79 -30.49
CA ARG A 30 -21.94 12.58 -31.55
C ARG A 30 -23.37 12.98 -31.19
N PRO A 31 -23.62 14.25 -30.80
CA PRO A 31 -24.95 14.73 -30.45
C PRO A 31 -25.97 14.63 -31.61
N ALA A 32 -25.49 14.61 -32.86
CA ALA A 32 -26.33 14.45 -34.05
C ALA A 32 -26.96 13.05 -34.21
N LEU A 33 -26.38 11.99 -33.61
CA LEU A 33 -27.00 10.65 -33.60
C LEU A 33 -28.16 10.52 -32.63
N ILE A 34 -28.18 11.42 -31.65
CA ILE A 34 -28.99 11.31 -30.45
C ILE A 34 -30.20 12.23 -30.59
N GLY A 35 -30.33 13.03 -31.67
CA GLY A 35 -31.43 14.00 -31.79
C GLY A 35 -31.53 14.94 -30.58
N ALA A 36 -30.43 15.11 -29.83
CA ALA A 36 -30.45 15.68 -28.50
C ALA A 36 -30.57 17.21 -28.56
N SER A 37 -31.58 17.74 -27.86
CA SER A 37 -31.71 19.17 -27.58
C SER A 37 -30.44 19.73 -26.92
N SER A 38 -30.12 21.02 -27.12
CA SER A 38 -28.87 21.63 -26.63
C SER A 38 -28.60 21.42 -25.14
N ARG A 39 -29.64 21.29 -24.30
CA ARG A 39 -29.49 20.98 -22.87
C ARG A 39 -29.14 19.52 -22.60
N ALA A 40 -29.74 18.58 -23.33
CA ALA A 40 -29.43 17.15 -23.22
C ALA A 40 -27.97 16.85 -23.62
N ARG A 41 -27.37 17.66 -24.50
CA ARG A 41 -25.96 17.54 -24.90
C ARG A 41 -24.96 17.73 -23.75
N VAL A 42 -25.34 18.44 -22.71
CA VAL A 42 -24.48 18.69 -21.54
C VAL A 42 -24.89 17.81 -20.36
N ILE A 43 -26.19 17.69 -20.11
CA ILE A 43 -26.73 16.95 -18.96
C ILE A 43 -26.41 15.45 -19.03
N LEU A 44 -26.54 14.86 -20.22
CA LEU A 44 -26.41 13.42 -20.42
C LEU A 44 -24.95 12.93 -20.26
N PRO A 45 -23.92 13.56 -20.86
CA PRO A 45 -22.53 13.18 -20.58
C PRO A 45 -22.13 13.50 -19.14
N ALA A 46 -22.67 14.57 -18.53
CA ALA A 46 -22.44 14.85 -17.10
C ALA A 46 -23.00 13.75 -16.20
N GLY A 47 -24.20 13.24 -16.48
CA GLY A 47 -24.79 12.11 -15.75
C GLY A 47 -23.95 10.84 -15.86
N PHE A 48 -23.47 10.51 -17.06
CA PHE A 48 -22.54 9.40 -17.26
C PHE A 48 -21.21 9.60 -16.54
N LEU A 49 -20.66 10.82 -16.54
CA LEU A 49 -19.43 11.12 -15.81
C LEU A 49 -19.60 10.96 -14.29
N LEU A 50 -20.75 11.35 -13.73
CA LEU A 50 -21.03 11.11 -12.31
C LEU A 50 -21.09 9.61 -11.97
N ILE A 51 -21.71 8.80 -12.84
CA ILE A 51 -21.70 7.34 -12.69
C ILE A 51 -20.28 6.80 -12.76
N ALA A 52 -19.47 7.26 -13.72
CA ALA A 52 -18.07 6.85 -13.87
C ALA A 52 -17.23 7.22 -12.65
N VAL A 53 -17.34 8.46 -12.16
CA VAL A 53 -16.61 8.93 -10.97
C VAL A 53 -17.00 8.11 -9.75
N ALA A 54 -18.30 7.86 -9.55
CA ALA A 54 -18.75 7.02 -8.44
C ALA A 54 -18.24 5.57 -8.57
N ALA A 55 -18.21 5.01 -9.77
CA ALA A 55 -17.67 3.67 -10.01
C ALA A 55 -16.16 3.59 -9.75
N PHE A 56 -15.41 4.61 -10.17
CA PHE A 56 -13.98 4.69 -9.90
C PHE A 56 -13.67 4.85 -8.40
N LEU A 57 -14.37 5.75 -7.71
CA LEU A 57 -14.17 5.99 -6.27
C LEU A 57 -14.46 4.73 -5.45
N HIS A 58 -15.56 4.04 -5.75
CA HIS A 58 -15.95 2.83 -5.04
C HIS A 58 -15.10 1.61 -5.43
N GLY A 59 -14.72 1.50 -6.70
CA GLY A 59 -13.92 0.39 -7.24
C GLY A 59 -12.45 0.46 -6.85
N SER A 60 -11.86 1.66 -6.80
CA SER A 60 -10.46 1.85 -6.39
C SER A 60 -10.21 1.55 -4.90
N LEU A 61 -11.27 1.28 -4.12
CA LEU A 61 -11.22 1.06 -2.66
C LEU A 61 -10.57 2.22 -1.89
N VAL A 62 -10.44 3.40 -2.52
CA VAL A 62 -9.90 4.62 -1.92
C VAL A 62 -10.85 5.18 -0.87
N VAL A 63 -12.15 4.94 -1.04
CA VAL A 63 -13.20 5.45 -0.17
C VAL A 63 -13.51 4.41 0.92
N GLY A 64 -13.38 4.83 2.19
CA GLY A 64 -13.76 4.01 3.35
C GLY A 64 -15.28 3.94 3.55
N SER A 65 -15.72 3.00 4.38
CA SER A 65 -17.14 2.68 4.63
C SER A 65 -18.01 3.88 5.02
N SER A 66 -17.45 4.90 5.67
CA SER A 66 -18.15 6.13 6.05
C SER A 66 -18.63 6.97 4.87
N ALA A 67 -17.97 6.86 3.71
CA ALA A 67 -18.26 7.65 2.51
C ALA A 67 -18.98 6.85 1.42
N ASP A 68 -19.34 5.59 1.68
CA ASP A 68 -20.12 4.75 0.77
C ASP A 68 -21.49 5.38 0.44
N SER A 69 -22.14 6.01 1.42
CA SER A 69 -23.43 6.70 1.22
C SER A 69 -23.31 7.91 0.29
N TRP A 70 -22.22 8.67 0.38
CA TRP A 70 -21.97 9.81 -0.49
C TRP A 70 -21.67 9.39 -1.93
N VAL A 71 -20.89 8.32 -2.11
CA VAL A 71 -20.60 7.77 -3.44
C VAL A 71 -21.87 7.20 -4.09
N ALA A 72 -22.72 6.53 -3.31
CA ALA A 72 -24.04 6.09 -3.77
C ALA A 72 -24.93 7.27 -4.16
N ALA A 73 -24.91 8.38 -3.41
CA ALA A 73 -25.65 9.59 -3.73
C ALA A 73 -25.18 10.22 -5.06
N ILE A 74 -23.87 10.37 -5.27
CA ILE A 74 -23.29 10.85 -6.54
C ILE A 74 -23.79 9.99 -7.70
N ARG A 75 -23.77 8.66 -7.53
CA ARG A 75 -24.21 7.73 -8.56
C ARG A 75 -25.70 7.84 -8.85
N LEU A 76 -26.54 7.93 -7.82
CA LEU A 76 -27.99 8.13 -7.96
C LEU A 76 -28.30 9.43 -8.70
N VAL A 77 -27.59 10.52 -8.39
CA VAL A 77 -27.71 11.77 -9.15
C VAL A 77 -27.35 11.56 -10.62
N GLY A 78 -26.24 10.87 -10.89
CA GLY A 78 -25.86 10.51 -12.26
C GLY A 78 -26.93 9.69 -12.99
N ILE A 79 -27.47 8.64 -12.36
CA ILE A 79 -28.54 7.80 -12.90
C ILE A 79 -29.79 8.63 -13.21
N VAL A 80 -30.22 9.49 -12.29
CA VAL A 80 -31.39 10.36 -12.46
C VAL A 80 -31.18 11.33 -13.62
N LEU A 81 -30.00 11.94 -13.75
CA LEU A 81 -29.69 12.83 -14.87
C LEU A 81 -29.75 12.10 -16.22
N VAL A 82 -29.19 10.89 -16.30
CA VAL A 82 -29.27 10.07 -17.52
C VAL A 82 -30.72 9.67 -17.81
N ALA A 83 -31.50 9.25 -16.79
CA ALA A 83 -32.89 8.85 -16.95
C ALA A 83 -33.78 10.01 -17.43
N LEU A 84 -33.69 11.18 -16.80
CA LEU A 84 -34.42 12.38 -17.19
C LEU A 84 -34.06 12.84 -18.60
N SER A 85 -32.78 12.77 -18.96
CA SER A 85 -32.34 13.11 -20.32
C SER A 85 -32.79 12.07 -21.35
N THR A 86 -32.87 10.79 -20.98
CA THR A 86 -33.34 9.70 -21.85
C THR A 86 -34.83 9.82 -22.16
N ILE A 87 -35.65 10.33 -21.22
CA ILE A 87 -37.09 10.54 -21.46
C ILE A 87 -37.34 11.57 -22.58
N ARG A 88 -36.43 12.55 -22.70
CA ARG A 88 -36.48 13.62 -23.72
C ARG A 88 -35.79 13.24 -25.03
N TRP A 89 -35.29 12.00 -25.12
CA TRP A 89 -34.58 11.50 -26.27
C TRP A 89 -35.56 10.86 -27.26
N ASP A 90 -35.61 11.39 -28.49
CA ASP A 90 -36.28 10.75 -29.64
C ASP A 90 -35.44 9.57 -30.14
N THR A 91 -35.60 8.43 -29.46
CA THR A 91 -35.03 7.13 -29.85
C THR A 91 -36.14 6.11 -29.95
N GLU A 92 -35.91 5.03 -30.71
CA GLU A 92 -36.86 3.92 -30.81
C GLU A 92 -37.33 3.44 -29.42
N PRO A 93 -38.64 3.17 -29.25
CA PRO A 93 -39.22 2.82 -27.96
C PRO A 93 -38.50 1.66 -27.26
N GLY A 94 -38.03 0.67 -28.03
CA GLY A 94 -37.33 -0.51 -27.51
C GLY A 94 -35.96 -0.20 -26.87
N PHE A 95 -35.14 0.69 -27.44
CA PHE A 95 -33.87 1.06 -26.82
C PHE A 95 -34.09 1.88 -25.56
N ARG A 96 -35.13 2.74 -25.56
CA ARG A 96 -35.49 3.54 -24.41
C ARG A 96 -35.95 2.67 -23.24
N THR A 97 -36.77 1.65 -23.46
CA THR A 97 -37.21 0.75 -22.38
C THR A 97 -36.05 -0.07 -21.83
N VAL A 98 -35.16 -0.58 -22.68
CA VAL A 98 -33.97 -1.33 -22.22
C VAL A 98 -33.01 -0.43 -21.45
N LEU A 99 -32.78 0.81 -21.90
CA LEU A 99 -31.90 1.75 -21.20
C LEU A 99 -32.48 2.17 -19.85
N LEU A 100 -33.78 2.50 -19.79
CA LEU A 100 -34.45 2.82 -18.54
C LEU A 100 -34.51 1.62 -17.60
N GLY A 101 -34.71 0.41 -18.12
CA GLY A 101 -34.61 -0.82 -17.35
C GLY A 101 -33.22 -1.04 -16.76
N GLY A 102 -32.16 -0.80 -17.53
CA GLY A 102 -30.78 -0.87 -17.06
C GLY A 102 -30.46 0.18 -15.97
N LEU A 103 -30.94 1.42 -16.14
CA LEU A 103 -30.80 2.49 -15.15
C LEU A 103 -31.60 2.19 -13.87
N LEU A 104 -32.78 1.60 -14.00
CA LEU A 104 -33.60 1.18 -12.87
C LEU A 104 -32.91 0.04 -12.10
N LEU A 105 -32.32 -0.94 -12.79
CA LEU A 105 -31.49 -1.96 -12.14
C LEU A 105 -30.30 -1.34 -11.41
N MET A 106 -29.60 -0.37 -12.01
CA MET A 106 -28.54 0.36 -11.32
C MET A 106 -29.05 1.08 -10.07
N ALA A 107 -30.21 1.74 -10.13
CA ALA A 107 -30.80 2.41 -8.97
C ALA A 107 -31.19 1.41 -7.85
N ILE A 108 -31.74 0.25 -8.22
CA ILE A 108 -32.02 -0.84 -7.27
C ILE A 108 -30.72 -1.34 -6.65
N ALA A 109 -29.65 -1.51 -7.42
CA ALA A 109 -28.36 -1.93 -6.88
C ALA A 109 -27.85 -0.98 -5.79
N GLU A 110 -28.04 0.34 -5.95
CA GLU A 110 -27.67 1.32 -4.93
C GLU A 110 -28.56 1.22 -3.67
N ALA A 111 -29.87 1.05 -3.84
CA ALA A 111 -30.79 0.86 -2.71
C ALA A 111 -30.44 -0.42 -1.91
N VAL A 112 -30.11 -1.52 -2.61
CA VAL A 112 -29.71 -2.80 -2.03
C VAL A 112 -28.34 -2.70 -1.35
N GLY A 113 -27.42 -1.93 -1.93
CA GLY A 113 -26.10 -1.64 -1.34
C GLY A 113 -26.20 -0.86 -0.03
N LEU A 114 -27.06 0.17 0.02
CA LEU A 114 -27.34 0.92 1.25
C LEU A 114 -27.99 0.04 2.35
N GLY A 115 -28.67 -1.04 1.96
CA GLY A 115 -29.22 -2.05 2.88
C GLY A 115 -28.20 -3.06 3.43
N GLY A 116 -26.91 -2.94 3.07
CA GLY A 116 -25.82 -3.78 3.60
C GLY A 116 -25.64 -5.12 2.88
N SER A 117 -26.22 -5.30 1.69
CA SER A 117 -26.15 -6.56 0.93
C SER A 117 -25.28 -6.45 -0.33
N ASP A 118 -23.99 -6.19 -0.13
CA ASP A 118 -23.00 -5.89 -1.18
C ASP A 118 -22.96 -6.91 -2.34
N ASN A 119 -23.13 -8.19 -2.02
CA ASN A 119 -23.07 -9.25 -3.03
C ASN A 119 -24.27 -9.18 -3.99
N VAL A 120 -25.47 -9.00 -3.45
CA VAL A 120 -26.70 -8.86 -4.25
C VAL A 120 -26.64 -7.57 -5.06
N ALA A 121 -26.23 -6.46 -4.44
CA ALA A 121 -26.03 -5.18 -5.12
C ALA A 121 -25.07 -5.32 -6.33
N SER A 122 -23.96 -6.05 -6.16
CA SER A 122 -22.98 -6.26 -7.22
C SER A 122 -23.58 -6.99 -8.43
N TRP A 123 -24.34 -8.07 -8.20
CA TRP A 123 -24.98 -8.82 -9.29
C TRP A 123 -26.07 -8.02 -10.01
N VAL A 124 -26.88 -7.27 -9.26
CA VAL A 124 -27.89 -6.38 -9.84
C VAL A 124 -27.21 -5.29 -10.68
N ARG A 125 -26.08 -4.75 -10.22
CA ARG A 125 -25.30 -3.75 -10.95
C ARG A 125 -24.70 -4.30 -12.24
N VAL A 126 -24.25 -5.56 -12.25
CA VAL A 126 -23.82 -6.23 -13.49
C VAL A 126 -24.96 -6.25 -14.50
N GLY A 127 -26.16 -6.65 -14.08
CA GLY A 127 -27.35 -6.66 -14.94
C GLY A 127 -27.62 -5.28 -15.55
N GLY A 128 -27.66 -4.23 -14.71
CA GLY A 128 -27.86 -2.85 -15.18
C GLY A 128 -26.77 -2.37 -16.15
N THR A 129 -25.51 -2.68 -15.85
CA THR A 129 -24.34 -2.31 -16.68
C THR A 129 -24.38 -2.98 -18.04
N ILE A 130 -24.74 -4.26 -18.10
CA ILE A 130 -24.90 -5.00 -19.36
C ILE A 130 -26.02 -4.38 -20.20
N CYS A 131 -27.18 -4.09 -19.61
CA CYS A 131 -28.28 -3.46 -20.34
C CYS A 131 -27.87 -2.12 -20.96
N VAL A 132 -27.19 -1.25 -20.19
CA VAL A 132 -26.69 0.03 -20.69
C VAL A 132 -25.65 -0.19 -21.81
N ALA A 133 -24.71 -1.11 -21.61
CA ALA A 133 -23.67 -1.42 -22.59
C ALA A 133 -24.26 -1.92 -23.92
N VAL A 134 -25.26 -2.80 -23.87
CA VAL A 134 -25.93 -3.32 -25.07
C VAL A 134 -26.61 -2.19 -25.86
N VAL A 135 -27.31 -1.27 -25.18
CA VAL A 135 -27.95 -0.12 -25.84
C VAL A 135 -26.91 0.81 -26.49
N LEU A 136 -25.83 1.13 -25.77
CA LEU A 136 -24.76 1.98 -26.30
C LEU A 136 -24.06 1.33 -27.50
N PHE A 137 -23.78 0.03 -27.39
CA PHE A 137 -23.11 -0.74 -28.45
C PHE A 137 -23.96 -0.85 -29.71
N THR A 138 -25.24 -1.16 -29.58
CA THR A 138 -26.17 -1.25 -30.71
C THR A 138 -26.40 0.11 -31.36
N SER A 139 -26.51 1.17 -30.56
CA SER A 139 -26.62 2.55 -31.06
C SER A 139 -25.35 3.00 -31.80
N SER A 140 -24.17 2.66 -31.29
CA SER A 140 -22.89 2.94 -31.97
C SER A 140 -22.75 2.23 -33.31
N ARG A 141 -23.35 1.04 -33.47
CA ARG A 141 -23.22 0.24 -34.71
C ARG A 141 -24.00 0.80 -35.90
N ARG A 142 -24.99 1.66 -35.69
CA ARG A 142 -25.80 2.27 -36.75
C ARG A 142 -25.08 3.33 -37.58
N SER A 143 -23.82 3.66 -37.26
CA SER A 143 -23.05 4.70 -37.98
C SER A 143 -21.63 4.27 -38.34
N ILE A 144 -21.25 4.48 -39.61
CA ILE A 144 -19.90 4.17 -40.13
C ILE A 144 -18.80 4.97 -39.40
N PRO A 145 -18.89 6.31 -39.24
CA PRO A 145 -17.93 7.06 -38.42
C PRO A 145 -17.86 6.62 -36.95
N ALA A 146 -19.00 6.24 -36.36
CA ALA A 146 -19.03 5.80 -34.97
C ALA A 146 -18.27 4.48 -34.78
N ARG A 147 -18.32 3.56 -35.75
CA ARG A 147 -17.53 2.32 -35.70
C ARG A 147 -16.03 2.59 -35.62
N VAL A 148 -15.53 3.53 -36.41
CA VAL A 148 -14.09 3.87 -36.47
C VAL A 148 -13.63 4.47 -35.13
N VAL A 149 -14.37 5.45 -34.61
CA VAL A 149 -14.05 6.09 -33.32
C VAL A 149 -14.15 5.09 -32.17
N THR A 150 -15.20 4.26 -32.13
CA THR A 150 -15.34 3.23 -31.10
C THR A 150 -14.22 2.20 -31.18
N SER A 151 -13.78 1.79 -32.39
CA SER A 151 -12.65 0.88 -32.53
C SER A 151 -11.33 1.51 -32.06
N ALA A 152 -11.09 2.79 -32.37
CA ALA A 152 -9.89 3.50 -31.93
C ALA A 152 -9.88 3.74 -30.41
N ALA A 153 -11.03 4.09 -29.82
CA ALA A 153 -11.17 4.24 -28.38
C ALA A 153 -11.00 2.89 -27.66
N ALA A 154 -11.56 1.81 -28.22
CA ALA A 154 -11.41 0.47 -27.66
C ALA A 154 -9.96 -0.02 -27.71
N THR A 155 -9.25 0.21 -28.82
CA THR A 155 -7.82 -0.14 -28.91
C THR A 155 -6.97 0.69 -27.96
N LEU A 156 -7.22 2.01 -27.86
CA LEU A 156 -6.52 2.86 -26.89
C LEU A 156 -6.77 2.41 -25.45
N LEU A 157 -8.02 2.13 -25.08
CA LEU A 157 -8.35 1.60 -23.74
C LEU A 157 -7.64 0.28 -23.48
N LEU A 158 -7.62 -0.63 -24.45
CA LEU A 158 -6.96 -1.92 -24.33
C LEU A 158 -5.44 -1.76 -24.14
N VAL A 159 -4.81 -0.86 -24.90
CA VAL A 159 -3.39 -0.54 -24.76
C VAL A 159 -3.10 0.07 -23.40
N VAL A 160 -3.87 1.08 -22.98
CA VAL A 160 -3.69 1.73 -21.66
C VAL A 160 -3.89 0.73 -20.53
N LEU A 161 -4.88 -0.15 -20.63
CA LEU A 161 -5.11 -1.23 -19.66
C LEU A 161 -3.93 -2.18 -19.61
N ALA A 162 -3.45 -2.66 -20.77
CA ALA A 162 -2.31 -3.57 -20.84
C ALA A 162 -1.05 -2.94 -20.24
N VAL A 163 -0.76 -1.67 -20.58
CA VAL A 163 0.37 -0.93 -20.02
C VAL A 163 0.21 -0.73 -18.51
N SER A 164 -0.99 -0.39 -18.03
CA SER A 164 -1.24 -0.19 -16.59
C SER A 164 -1.06 -1.48 -15.79
N VAL A 165 -1.54 -2.62 -16.33
CA VAL A 165 -1.37 -3.94 -15.71
C VAL A 165 0.10 -4.35 -15.71
N ALA A 166 0.80 -4.18 -16.83
CA ALA A 166 2.22 -4.48 -16.91
C ALA A 166 3.04 -3.62 -15.94
N LEU A 167 2.77 -2.31 -15.90
CA LEU A 167 3.44 -1.38 -14.98
C LEU A 167 3.15 -1.74 -13.52
N SER A 168 1.90 -2.10 -13.18
CA SER A 168 1.53 -2.54 -11.84
C SER A 168 2.29 -3.81 -11.43
N ALA A 169 2.45 -4.78 -12.34
CA ALA A 169 3.19 -6.01 -12.07
C ALA A 169 4.69 -5.72 -11.85
N VAL A 170 5.28 -4.85 -12.67
CA VAL A 170 6.68 -4.43 -12.53
C VAL A 170 6.90 -3.67 -11.22
N ILE A 171 6.03 -2.73 -10.86
CA ILE A 171 6.11 -2.00 -9.59
C ILE A 171 5.98 -2.95 -8.41
N ALA A 172 5.01 -3.87 -8.43
CA ALA A 172 4.82 -4.84 -7.36
C ALA A 172 6.05 -5.74 -7.17
N ASN A 173 6.66 -6.21 -8.26
CA ASN A 173 7.89 -6.99 -8.20
C ASN A 173 9.06 -6.15 -7.68
N ASN A 174 9.26 -4.93 -8.17
CA ASN A 174 10.33 -4.05 -7.69
C ASN A 174 10.20 -3.74 -6.19
N VAL A 175 8.98 -3.47 -5.71
CA VAL A 175 8.72 -3.23 -4.28
C VAL A 175 8.99 -4.50 -3.47
N ARG A 176 8.59 -5.68 -3.98
CA ARG A 176 8.86 -6.96 -3.33
C ARG A 176 10.37 -7.23 -3.22
N ASP A 177 11.10 -7.03 -4.31
CA ASP A 177 12.54 -7.24 -4.36
C ASP A 177 13.26 -6.27 -3.42
N GLU A 178 12.83 -5.01 -3.37
CA GLU A 178 13.39 -4.03 -2.43
C GLU A 178 13.08 -4.38 -0.98
N ALA A 179 11.86 -4.82 -0.67
CA ALA A 179 11.49 -5.29 0.66
C ALA A 179 12.35 -6.51 1.07
N LEU A 180 12.61 -7.44 0.16
CA LEU A 180 13.50 -8.58 0.41
C LEU A 180 14.95 -8.14 0.65
N ARG A 181 15.49 -7.23 -0.17
CA ARG A 181 16.83 -6.66 0.02
C ARG A 181 16.97 -5.96 1.37
N GLN A 182 15.97 -5.17 1.77
CA GLN A 182 15.99 -4.48 3.05
C GLN A 182 15.98 -5.44 4.24
N VAL A 183 15.16 -6.50 4.19
CA VAL A 183 15.13 -7.54 5.23
C VAL A 183 16.46 -8.27 5.31
N GLN A 184 17.04 -8.66 4.17
CA GLN A 184 18.37 -9.29 4.13
C GLN A 184 19.46 -8.40 4.72
N GLY A 185 19.42 -7.09 4.44
CA GLY A 185 20.33 -6.11 5.02
C GLY A 185 20.23 -6.05 6.55
N ARG A 186 19.00 -6.05 7.10
CA ARG A 186 18.78 -6.06 8.56
C ARG A 186 19.29 -7.34 9.21
N VAL A 187 18.99 -8.49 8.62
CA VAL A 187 19.46 -9.80 9.14
C VAL A 187 20.99 -9.84 9.21
N ARG A 188 21.69 -9.31 8.20
CA ARG A 188 23.15 -9.31 8.19
C ARG A 188 23.74 -8.46 9.32
N ILE A 189 23.18 -7.28 9.57
CA ILE A 189 23.61 -6.40 10.67
C ILE A 189 23.35 -7.07 12.03
N GLU A 190 22.21 -7.73 12.19
CA GLU A 190 21.86 -8.44 13.42
C GLU A 190 22.82 -9.61 13.68
N VAL A 191 23.14 -10.41 12.65
CA VAL A 191 24.13 -11.48 12.75
C VAL A 191 25.51 -10.94 13.13
N ASP A 192 25.97 -9.86 12.48
CA ASP A 192 27.27 -9.24 12.80
C ASP A 192 27.33 -8.74 14.26
N GLN A 193 26.22 -8.20 14.78
CA GLN A 193 26.09 -7.78 16.17
C GLN A 193 26.13 -8.96 17.14
N VAL A 194 25.40 -10.05 16.85
CA VAL A 194 25.41 -11.27 17.67
C VAL A 194 26.79 -11.91 17.68
N ASP A 195 27.48 -11.97 16.55
CA ASP A 195 28.85 -12.48 16.45
C ASP A 195 29.84 -11.64 17.26
N ALA A 196 29.73 -10.31 17.18
CA ALA A 196 30.55 -9.41 17.97
C ALA A 196 30.30 -9.58 19.48
N ALA A 197 29.04 -9.66 19.90
CA ALA A 197 28.65 -9.91 21.29
C ALA A 197 29.16 -11.28 21.78
N THR A 198 29.06 -12.32 20.95
CA THR A 198 29.54 -13.67 21.27
C THR A 198 31.05 -13.68 21.45
N ARG A 199 31.81 -13.03 20.55
CA ARG A 199 33.27 -12.90 20.67
C ARG A 199 33.67 -12.14 21.95
N LEU A 200 32.95 -11.08 22.30
CA LEU A 200 33.16 -10.33 23.54
C LEU A 200 32.87 -11.20 24.78
N ALA A 201 31.78 -11.96 24.76
CA ALA A 201 31.42 -12.87 25.86
C ALA A 201 32.49 -13.95 26.06
N ILE A 202 32.95 -14.61 24.99
CA ILE A 202 34.03 -15.61 25.06
C ILE A 202 35.33 -14.98 25.59
N ARG A 203 35.68 -13.78 25.12
CA ARG A 203 36.87 -13.06 25.62
C ARG A 203 36.75 -12.73 27.11
N SER A 204 35.59 -12.25 27.54
CA SER A 204 35.33 -11.94 28.96
C SER A 204 35.38 -13.19 29.85
N ALA A 205 34.82 -14.31 29.39
CA ALA A 205 34.87 -15.58 30.11
C ALA A 205 36.30 -16.12 30.22
N ASN A 206 37.11 -16.01 29.16
CA ASN A 206 38.52 -16.40 29.21
C ASN A 206 39.34 -15.51 30.17
N ILE A 207 39.09 -14.20 30.21
CA ILE A 207 39.74 -13.30 31.16
C ILE A 207 39.36 -13.67 32.61
N LEU A 208 38.08 -13.96 32.86
CA LEU A 208 37.61 -14.39 34.18
C LEU A 208 38.22 -15.73 34.60
N ALA A 209 38.28 -16.71 33.69
CA ALA A 209 38.89 -18.01 33.95
C ALA A 209 40.40 -17.91 34.21
N LEU A 210 41.12 -17.02 33.50
CA LEU A 210 42.53 -16.74 33.76
C LEU A 210 42.74 -16.04 35.12
N ALA A 211 41.86 -15.12 35.49
CA ALA A 211 41.90 -14.47 36.80
C ALA A 211 41.68 -15.46 37.94
N GLU A 212 40.72 -16.39 37.77
CA GLU A 212 40.46 -17.46 38.74
C GLU A 212 41.62 -18.47 38.83
N ALA A 213 42.18 -18.89 37.69
CA ALA A 213 43.32 -19.82 37.64
C ALA A 213 44.60 -19.25 38.27
N ASN A 214 44.80 -17.93 38.17
CA ASN A 214 45.93 -17.22 38.79
C ASN A 214 45.68 -16.88 40.27
N GLY A 215 44.56 -17.34 40.84
CA GLY A 215 44.26 -17.18 42.26
C GLY A 215 43.93 -15.74 42.68
N ILE A 216 43.53 -14.88 41.74
CA ILE A 216 43.13 -13.50 42.07
C ILE A 216 41.90 -13.56 42.98
N HIS A 217 42.09 -13.06 44.19
CA HIS A 217 41.22 -13.30 45.34
C HIS A 217 39.80 -12.76 45.12
N THR A 218 38.78 -13.60 45.34
CA THR A 218 37.37 -13.20 45.47
C THR A 218 37.18 -12.04 46.47
N ASP A 219 38.07 -11.95 47.46
CA ASP A 219 38.14 -10.83 48.40
C ASP A 219 38.47 -9.48 47.75
N LEU A 220 39.29 -9.47 46.69
CA LEU A 220 39.68 -8.24 46.00
C LEU A 220 38.51 -7.65 45.20
N VAL A 221 37.69 -8.51 44.57
CA VAL A 221 36.46 -8.08 43.88
C VAL A 221 35.43 -7.52 44.87
N ASN A 222 35.28 -8.16 46.03
CA ASN A 222 34.38 -7.68 47.09
C ASN A 222 34.86 -6.35 47.70
N ARG A 223 36.17 -6.19 47.92
CA ARG A 223 36.78 -4.93 48.40
C ARG A 223 36.63 -3.78 47.41
N LEU A 224 36.83 -4.03 46.11
CA LEU A 224 36.67 -3.01 45.07
C LEU A 224 35.22 -2.58 44.85
N SER A 225 34.27 -3.51 45.03
CA SER A 225 32.84 -3.19 44.99
C SER A 225 32.44 -2.23 46.12
N GLN A 226 33.06 -2.39 47.30
CA GLN A 226 32.78 -1.57 48.48
C GLN A 226 33.61 -0.27 48.54
N SER A 227 34.79 -0.23 47.93
CA SER A 227 35.68 0.94 47.92
C SER A 227 36.53 0.98 46.64
N PRO A 228 36.09 1.69 45.59
CA PRO A 228 36.84 1.82 44.34
C PRO A 228 38.00 2.79 44.53
N GLN A 229 39.12 2.29 45.04
CA GLN A 229 40.38 3.02 45.12
C GLN A 229 41.46 2.29 44.32
N SER A 230 42.42 3.04 43.79
CA SER A 230 43.56 2.49 43.05
C SER A 230 44.45 1.67 43.98
N ASP A 231 44.53 0.37 43.75
CA ASP A 231 45.31 -0.58 44.54
C ASP A 231 46.57 -1.02 43.76
N THR A 232 47.71 -1.14 44.45
CA THR A 232 49.00 -1.53 43.85
C THR A 232 49.00 -2.98 43.36
N ASP A 233 48.17 -3.84 43.96
CA ASP A 233 48.05 -5.23 43.52
C ASP A 233 47.31 -5.34 42.17
N ILE A 234 46.31 -4.49 41.93
CA ILE A 234 45.58 -4.40 40.65
C ILE A 234 46.51 -3.89 39.53
N ALA A 235 47.38 -2.94 39.83
CA ALA A 235 48.35 -2.43 38.86
C ALA A 235 49.37 -3.52 38.47
N ARG A 236 49.78 -4.37 39.43
CA ARG A 236 50.67 -5.51 39.18
C ARG A 236 49.97 -6.61 38.38
N ASP A 237 48.70 -6.90 38.67
CA ASP A 237 47.91 -7.87 37.92
C ASP A 237 47.62 -7.41 36.50
N LEU A 238 47.31 -6.12 36.29
CA LEU A 238 47.15 -5.53 34.95
C LEU A 238 48.45 -5.60 34.13
N ALA A 239 49.61 -5.42 34.77
CA ALA A 239 50.91 -5.55 34.11
C ALA A 239 51.19 -7.00 33.69
N ASN A 240 50.92 -7.98 34.57
CA ASN A 240 51.04 -9.40 34.26
C ASN A 240 50.07 -9.84 33.15
N LEU A 241 48.86 -9.28 33.14
CA LEU A 241 47.85 -9.56 32.12
C LEU A 241 48.21 -8.93 30.77
N ALA A 242 48.81 -7.73 30.75
CA ALA A 242 49.32 -7.11 29.53
C ALA A 242 50.40 -7.96 28.87
N ASP A 243 51.32 -8.48 29.69
CA ASP A 243 52.43 -9.33 29.25
C ASP A 243 51.92 -10.68 28.71
N SER A 244 50.91 -11.27 29.36
CA SER A 244 50.32 -12.55 28.93
C SER A 244 49.37 -12.43 27.73
N LEU A 245 48.70 -11.30 27.53
CA LEU A 245 47.72 -11.11 26.44
C LEU A 245 48.35 -10.60 25.13
N PHE A 246 49.68 -10.40 25.10
CA PHE A 246 50.41 -9.78 23.97
C PHE A 246 49.73 -8.49 23.47
N SER A 247 49.08 -7.75 24.38
CA SER A 247 48.32 -6.56 24.02
C SER A 247 49.23 -5.35 24.12
N THR A 248 49.52 -4.70 23.00
CA THR A 248 50.34 -3.48 22.93
C THR A 248 49.55 -2.21 23.31
N GLY A 249 48.29 -2.35 23.74
CA GLY A 249 47.38 -1.24 24.02
C GLY A 249 47.17 -0.97 25.51
N PRO A 250 46.71 0.24 25.89
CA PRO A 250 46.46 0.59 27.28
C PRO A 250 45.29 -0.25 27.83
N LEU A 251 45.50 -0.92 28.97
CA LEU A 251 44.47 -1.63 29.71
C LEU A 251 43.90 -0.72 30.80
N ALA A 252 42.59 -0.73 30.99
CA ALA A 252 41.92 0.00 32.06
C ALA A 252 40.97 -0.95 32.80
N TYR A 253 41.01 -0.92 34.12
CA TYR A 253 40.05 -1.61 34.96
C TYR A 253 38.91 -0.65 35.29
N LEU A 254 37.70 -0.95 34.82
CA LEU A 254 36.51 -0.16 35.07
C LEU A 254 35.59 -0.85 36.08
N THR A 255 34.99 -0.07 36.96
CA THR A 255 33.84 -0.52 37.77
C THR A 255 32.58 -0.63 36.92
N ASP A 256 31.57 -1.34 37.42
CA ASP A 256 30.22 -1.45 36.82
C ASP A 256 29.54 -0.08 36.59
N LYS A 257 29.97 0.96 37.31
CA LYS A 257 29.50 2.35 37.15
C LYS A 257 30.32 3.17 36.14
N GLY A 258 31.27 2.55 35.43
CA GLY A 258 32.11 3.21 34.43
C GLY A 258 33.29 4.01 34.99
N PHE A 259 33.59 3.92 36.29
CA PHE A 259 34.79 4.57 36.86
C PHE A 259 36.04 3.74 36.62
N VAL A 260 37.08 4.37 36.09
CA VAL A 260 38.41 3.76 35.91
C VAL A 260 39.12 3.72 37.26
N VAL A 261 39.45 2.53 37.74
CA VAL A 261 40.11 2.30 39.04
C VAL A 261 41.62 2.22 38.88
N ALA A 262 42.10 1.66 37.76
CA ALA A 262 43.51 1.53 37.43
C ALA A 262 43.72 1.47 35.92
N THR A 263 44.85 1.96 35.42
CA THR A 263 45.27 1.83 34.02
C THR A 263 46.68 1.29 33.92
N PHE A 264 46.97 0.57 32.84
CA PHE A 264 48.30 0.12 32.46
C PHE A 264 48.58 0.53 31.00
N PRO A 265 49.65 1.30 30.71
CA PRO A 265 50.59 1.89 31.66
C PRO A 265 49.91 2.88 32.61
N THR A 266 50.47 3.07 33.80
CA THR A 266 49.94 4.02 34.79
C THR A 266 49.95 5.42 34.21
N LEU A 267 48.77 5.96 33.89
CA LEU A 267 48.62 7.32 33.40
C LEU A 267 48.61 8.24 34.64
N SER A 268 49.60 9.13 34.76
CA SER A 268 49.59 10.19 35.77
C SER A 268 48.29 11.02 35.61
N PRO A 269 47.64 11.47 36.70
CA PRO A 269 46.34 12.15 36.66
C PRO A 269 46.37 13.57 36.06
N VAL A 270 47.32 13.87 35.18
CA VAL A 270 47.56 15.20 34.58
C VAL A 270 47.14 15.26 33.09
N GLN A 271 46.58 14.20 32.51
CA GLN A 271 46.13 14.24 31.10
C GLN A 271 44.73 13.66 30.90
N ALA A 272 43.74 14.26 31.57
CA ALA A 272 42.33 14.14 31.21
C ALA A 272 41.66 15.51 31.30
N THR A 273 41.93 16.35 30.29
CA THR A 273 41.05 17.42 29.82
C THR A 273 40.98 17.33 28.31
#